data_AF-A0A963JFK3-F1
#
_entry.id   AF-A0A963JFK3-F1
#
_cell.length_a   1.000
_cell.length_b   1.000
_cell.length_c   1.000
_cell.angle_alpha   90.00
_cell.angle_beta   90.00
_cell.angle_gamma   90.00
#
_symmetry.space_group_name_H-M   'P 1'
#
loop_
_entity.id
_entity.type
_entity.pdbx_description
1 polymer ?
#
loop_
_entity_poly.entity_id
_entity_poly.type
_entity_poly.pdbx_seq_one_letter_code
_entity_poly.pdbx_strand_id
1 'polypeptide(L)'
;MRLSPALAAGIFDLDGVLTRTARVHAAAWKQVFDALLARQQPPQPPFDAARDYLEHVDGKPRLDGARDFLAARGIALPQGDEGDAPGLQTLHALGASKNQAFHEVLARDGVEAHPGAAALLRAL
;
A
#
# COMPACT_ATOMS: atom_id res chain seq x y z
N MET A 1 12.32 23.78 -21.06
CA MET A 1 13.28 22.68 -21.32
C MET A 1 12.90 22.06 -22.65
N ARG A 2 13.77 22.08 -23.67
CA ARG A 2 13.53 21.34 -24.92
C ARG A 2 14.37 20.07 -24.85
N LEU A 3 13.72 18.91 -24.96
CA LEU A 3 14.41 17.62 -24.95
C LEU A 3 15.12 17.38 -26.28
N SER A 4 16.25 16.67 -26.24
CA SER A 4 16.99 16.31 -27.47
C SER A 4 16.16 15.35 -28.33
N PRO A 5 16.25 15.44 -29.68
CA PRO A 5 15.50 14.60 -30.62
C PRO A 5 15.88 13.10 -30.60
N ALA A 6 16.64 12.64 -29.61
CA ALA A 6 17.17 11.28 -29.47
C ALA A 6 16.38 10.40 -28.47
N LEU A 7 15.40 10.95 -27.73
CA LEU A 7 14.60 10.16 -26.80
C LEU A 7 13.44 9.48 -27.54
N ALA A 8 13.51 8.16 -27.70
CA ALA A 8 12.48 7.39 -28.40
C ALA A 8 11.28 6.99 -27.52
N ALA A 9 11.50 6.79 -26.21
CA ALA A 9 10.45 6.44 -25.24
C ALA A 9 10.93 6.69 -23.79
N GLY A 10 9.98 6.78 -22.85
CA GLY A 10 10.21 6.77 -21.40
C GLY A 10 9.24 5.85 -20.70
N ILE A 11 9.73 5.00 -19.79
CA ILE A 11 8.93 4.12 -18.93
C ILE A 11 9.04 4.66 -17.51
N PHE A 12 7.90 4.99 -16.91
CA PHE A 12 7.83 5.59 -15.57
C PHE A 12 7.06 4.66 -14.65
N ASP A 13 7.60 4.43 -13.46
CA ASP A 13 6.82 3.89 -12.37
C ASP A 13 5.84 4.94 -11.83
N LEU A 14 4.80 4.51 -11.12
CA LEU A 14 3.80 5.41 -10.55
C LEU A 14 4.22 5.87 -9.15
N ASP A 15 4.60 4.93 -8.30
CA ASP A 15 4.79 5.12 -6.86
C ASP A 15 6.18 5.72 -6.58
N GLY A 16 6.23 6.89 -5.95
CA GLY A 16 7.48 7.60 -5.66
C GLY A 16 8.15 8.24 -6.88
N VAL A 17 7.63 8.00 -8.10
CA VAL A 17 8.12 8.61 -9.35
C VAL A 17 7.12 9.63 -9.88
N LEU A 18 5.94 9.20 -10.33
CA LEU A 18 4.91 10.12 -10.83
C LEU A 18 4.03 10.66 -9.71
N THR A 19 3.81 9.87 -8.66
CA THR A 19 2.85 10.18 -7.58
C THR A 19 3.33 9.71 -6.21
N ARG A 20 2.78 10.30 -5.14
CA ARG A 20 3.07 9.96 -3.74
C ARG A 20 2.01 9.01 -3.14
N THR A 21 1.78 7.89 -3.79
CA THR A 21 0.82 6.83 -3.40
C THR A 21 1.20 6.08 -2.12
N ALA A 22 2.46 6.09 -1.69
CA ALA A 22 2.90 5.40 -0.46
C ALA A 22 2.03 5.76 0.76
N ARG A 23 1.61 7.03 0.87
CA ARG A 23 0.68 7.48 1.94
C ARG A 23 -0.70 6.85 1.83
N VAL A 24 -1.22 6.68 0.60
CA VAL A 24 -2.50 6.02 0.33
C VAL A 24 -2.40 4.53 0.68
N HIS A 25 -1.29 3.87 0.32
CA HIS A 25 -1.03 2.49 0.68
C HIS A 25 -0.94 2.30 2.20
N ALA A 26 -0.18 3.15 2.89
CA ALA A 26 -0.03 3.08 4.34
C ALA A 26 -1.36 3.31 5.07
N ALA A 27 -2.18 4.27 4.63
CA ALA A 27 -3.50 4.53 5.18
C ALA A 27 -4.47 3.35 4.99
N ALA A 28 -4.47 2.75 3.79
CA ALA A 28 -5.30 1.57 3.51
C ALA A 28 -4.91 0.37 4.38
N TRP A 29 -3.60 0.12 4.53
CA TRP A 29 -3.11 -0.92 5.44
C TRP A 29 -3.46 -0.64 6.89
N LYS A 30 -3.32 0.60 7.35
CA LYS A 30 -3.72 1.00 8.70
C LYS A 30 -5.16 0.64 9.01
N GLN A 31 -6.09 0.97 8.10
CA GLN A 31 -7.51 0.68 8.28
C GLN A 31 -7.78 -0.82 8.48
N VAL A 32 -7.10 -1.67 7.70
CA VAL A 32 -7.28 -3.12 7.75
C VAL A 32 -6.57 -3.77 8.94
N PHE A 33 -5.32 -3.38 9.20
CA PHE A 33 -4.57 -3.92 10.33
C PHE A 33 -5.16 -3.47 11.67
N ASP A 34 -5.57 -2.22 11.82
CA ASP A 34 -6.20 -1.74 13.07
C ASP A 34 -7.47 -2.54 13.39
N ALA A 35 -8.28 -2.88 12.36
CA ALA A 35 -9.45 -3.73 12.53
C ALA A 35 -9.09 -5.15 13.01
N LEU A 36 -7.97 -5.70 12.58
CA LEU A 36 -7.46 -7.00 13.00
C LEU A 36 -6.85 -6.96 14.40
N LEU A 37 -6.06 -5.93 14.70
CA LEU A 37 -5.35 -5.76 15.97
C LEU A 37 -6.32 -5.50 17.13
N ALA A 38 -7.40 -4.77 16.87
CA ALA A 38 -8.47 -4.51 17.85
C ALA A 38 -9.24 -5.78 18.25
N ARG A 39 -9.24 -6.83 17.40
CA ARG A 39 -9.92 -8.12 17.67
C ARG A 39 -9.05 -9.10 18.46
N GLN A 40 -7.77 -8.80 18.68
CA GLN A 40 -6.90 -9.64 19.48
C GLN A 40 -7.32 -9.62 20.95
N GLN A 41 -6.92 -10.66 21.70
CA GLN A 41 -7.20 -10.77 23.13
C GLN A 41 -5.88 -11.00 23.90
N PRO A 42 -5.30 -9.97 24.54
CA PRO A 42 -5.79 -8.58 24.59
C PRO A 42 -5.64 -7.84 23.26
N PRO A 43 -6.39 -6.73 23.03
CA PRO A 43 -6.18 -5.88 21.86
C PRO A 43 -4.74 -5.37 21.78
N GLN A 44 -4.18 -5.37 20.57
CA GLN A 44 -2.81 -4.88 20.34
C GLN A 44 -2.79 -3.39 19.98
N PRO A 45 -1.65 -2.68 20.18
CA PRO A 45 -1.50 -1.30 19.74
C PRO A 45 -1.74 -1.14 18.23
N PRO A 46 -2.34 -0.03 17.77
CA PRO A 46 -2.60 0.22 16.35
C PRO A 46 -1.35 0.11 15.46
N PHE A 47 -1.58 -0.10 14.17
CA PHE A 47 -0.56 -0.03 13.13
C PHE A 47 -0.06 1.42 12.97
N ASP A 48 1.26 1.59 13.00
CA ASP A 48 1.90 2.85 12.70
C ASP A 48 2.12 2.99 11.18
N ALA A 49 1.33 3.84 10.55
CA ALA A 49 1.37 4.06 9.10
C ALA A 49 2.70 4.64 8.59
N ALA A 50 3.55 5.19 9.46
CA ALA A 50 4.89 5.63 9.09
C ALA A 50 5.92 4.54 9.36
N ARG A 51 6.00 4.08 10.61
CA ARG A 51 7.06 3.16 11.05
C ARG A 51 6.79 1.72 10.59
N ASP A 52 5.67 1.14 11.00
CA ASP A 52 5.37 -0.27 10.70
C ASP A 52 5.24 -0.50 9.19
N TYR A 53 4.72 0.50 8.46
CA TYR A 53 4.65 0.46 7.00
C TYR A 53 6.04 0.38 6.37
N LEU A 54 6.96 1.28 6.75
CA LEU A 54 8.31 1.30 6.20
C LEU A 54 9.10 0.04 6.57
N GLU A 55 8.96 -0.43 7.80
CA GLU A 55 9.72 -1.56 8.34
C GLU A 55 9.27 -2.90 7.73
N HIS A 56 7.97 -3.07 7.50
CA HIS A 56 7.42 -4.38 7.17
C HIS A 56 6.76 -4.49 5.81
N VAL A 57 6.22 -3.40 5.25
CA VAL A 57 5.29 -3.46 4.12
C VAL A 57 5.84 -2.80 2.85
N ASP A 58 6.51 -1.66 2.98
CA ASP A 58 6.95 -0.87 1.83
C ASP A 58 7.93 -1.62 0.94
N GLY A 59 7.76 -1.49 -0.37
CA GLY A 59 8.60 -2.16 -1.38
C GLY A 59 8.46 -3.69 -1.48
N LYS A 60 7.57 -4.32 -0.69
CA LYS A 60 7.37 -5.78 -0.71
C LYS A 60 6.12 -6.19 -1.48
N PRO A 61 6.08 -7.44 -2.01
CA PRO A 61 4.82 -8.04 -2.46
C PRO A 61 3.77 -7.99 -1.36
N ARG A 62 2.51 -7.72 -1.74
CA ARG A 62 1.41 -7.42 -0.82
C ARG A 62 1.26 -8.44 0.31
N LEU A 63 1.26 -9.73 -0.04
CA LEU A 63 1.09 -10.80 0.93
C LEU A 63 2.31 -10.96 1.84
N ASP A 64 3.51 -10.71 1.31
CA ASP A 64 4.74 -10.78 2.07
C ASP A 64 4.81 -9.65 3.09
N GLY A 65 4.48 -8.42 2.69
CA GLY A 65 4.40 -7.30 3.63
C GLY A 65 3.36 -7.51 4.74
N ALA A 66 2.19 -8.06 4.39
CA ALA A 66 1.18 -8.42 5.39
C ALA A 66 1.66 -9.52 6.34
N ARG A 67 2.27 -10.57 5.80
CA ARG A 67 2.80 -11.69 6.58
C ARG A 67 3.89 -11.23 7.54
N ASP A 68 4.83 -10.41 7.06
CA ASP A 68 5.95 -9.91 7.86
C ASP A 68 5.46 -9.00 9.00
N PHE A 69 4.52 -8.10 8.72
CA PHE A 69 3.94 -7.25 9.75
C PHE A 69 3.20 -8.08 10.82
N LEU A 70 2.35 -9.02 10.40
CA LEU A 70 1.60 -9.86 11.34
C LEU A 70 2.55 -10.74 12.16
N ALA A 71 3.59 -11.31 11.55
CA ALA A 71 4.62 -12.07 12.24
C ALA A 71 5.36 -11.23 13.29
N ALA A 72 5.70 -9.96 12.99
CA ALA A 72 6.30 -9.03 13.95
C ALA A 72 5.37 -8.73 15.14
N ARG A 73 4.05 -8.89 14.96
CA ARG A 73 3.03 -8.80 16.01
C ARG A 73 2.69 -10.15 16.68
N GLY A 74 3.40 -11.22 16.34
CA GLY A 74 3.14 -12.57 16.86
C GLY A 74 1.85 -13.20 16.35
N ILE A 75 1.32 -12.71 15.23
CA ILE A 75 0.06 -13.16 14.62
C ILE A 75 0.38 -13.97 13.37
N ALA A 76 -0.19 -15.17 13.28
CA ALA A 76 -0.15 -15.99 12.08
C ALA A 76 -1.57 -16.08 11.49
N LEU A 77 -1.68 -15.81 10.19
CA LEU A 77 -2.87 -16.11 9.41
C LEU A 77 -2.55 -17.19 8.39
N PRO A 78 -3.48 -18.12 8.11
CA PRO A 78 -3.37 -18.98 6.94
C PRO A 78 -3.30 -18.13 5.66
N GLN A 79 -2.63 -18.65 4.64
CA GLN A 79 -2.49 -17.93 3.38
C GLN A 79 -3.86 -17.63 2.73
N GLY A 80 -4.75 -18.62 2.69
CA GLY A 80 -6.02 -18.55 1.95
C GLY A 80 -5.83 -18.71 0.45
N ASP A 81 -6.86 -18.34 -0.31
CA ASP A 81 -6.90 -18.46 -1.77
C ASP A 81 -7.09 -17.10 -2.45
N GLU A 82 -6.62 -16.93 -3.69
CA GLU A 82 -6.73 -15.67 -4.44
C GLU A 82 -8.18 -15.15 -4.61
N GLY A 83 -9.16 -16.04 -4.55
CA GLY A 83 -10.59 -15.73 -4.64
C GLY A 83 -11.27 -15.41 -3.30
N ASP A 84 -10.53 -15.36 -2.20
CA ASP A 84 -11.10 -15.07 -0.87
C ASP A 84 -11.80 -13.70 -0.86
N ALA A 85 -13.02 -13.68 -0.34
CA ALA A 85 -13.75 -12.44 -0.11
C ALA A 85 -13.02 -11.55 0.93
N PRO A 86 -13.17 -10.21 0.85
CA PRO A 86 -12.61 -9.29 1.83
C PRO A 86 -12.94 -9.71 3.27
N GLY A 87 -11.90 -9.85 4.08
CA GLY A 87 -12.02 -10.20 5.48
C GLY A 87 -10.67 -10.16 6.19
N LEU A 88 -10.61 -10.80 7.37
CA LEU A 88 -9.42 -10.82 8.24
C LEU A 88 -8.96 -12.25 8.58
N GLN A 89 -9.54 -13.26 7.91
CA GLN A 89 -9.33 -14.68 8.22
C GLN A 89 -8.09 -15.30 7.57
N THR A 90 -7.65 -14.76 6.43
CA THR A 90 -6.51 -15.24 5.64
C THR A 90 -5.70 -14.06 5.12
N LEU A 91 -4.45 -14.30 4.69
CA LEU A 91 -3.63 -13.26 4.06
C LEU A 91 -4.26 -12.74 2.75
N HIS A 92 -4.86 -13.61 1.94
CA HIS A 92 -5.57 -13.20 0.72
C HIS A 92 -6.80 -12.33 1.02
N ALA A 93 -7.64 -12.73 1.98
CA ALA A 93 -8.79 -11.93 2.41
C ALA A 93 -8.38 -10.56 2.96
N LEU A 94 -7.25 -10.50 3.69
CA LEU A 94 -6.69 -9.25 4.21
C LEU A 94 -6.21 -8.35 3.06
N GLY A 95 -5.55 -8.95 2.05
CA GLY A 95 -5.15 -8.27 0.83
C GLY A 95 -6.33 -7.73 0.02
N ALA A 96 -7.44 -8.46 -0.03
CA ALA A 96 -8.69 -8.02 -0.66
C ALA A 96 -9.33 -6.85 0.11
N SER A 97 -9.40 -6.93 1.45
CA SER A 97 -9.83 -5.81 2.31
C SER A 97 -8.96 -4.57 2.10
N LYS A 98 -7.63 -4.73 2.00
CA LYS A 98 -6.72 -3.61 1.71
C LYS A 98 -7.00 -3.01 0.34
N ASN A 99 -7.33 -3.82 -0.65
CA ASN A 99 -7.64 -3.33 -1.99
C ASN A 99 -8.89 -2.44 -1.97
N GLN A 100 -9.94 -2.87 -1.27
CA GLN A 100 -11.13 -2.05 -1.06
C GLN A 100 -10.79 -0.74 -0.32
N ALA A 101 -10.10 -0.83 0.82
CA ALA A 101 -9.67 0.33 1.60
C ALA A 101 -8.80 1.30 0.76
N PHE A 102 -7.95 0.78 -0.12
CA PHE A 102 -7.14 1.60 -1.01
C PHE A 102 -8.01 2.43 -1.96
N HIS A 103 -9.02 1.83 -2.59
CA HIS A 103 -9.94 2.58 -3.44
C HIS A 103 -10.76 3.61 -2.65
N GLU A 104 -11.18 3.28 -1.44
CA GLU A 104 -11.88 4.23 -0.55
C GLU A 104 -11.01 5.43 -0.19
N VAL A 105 -9.76 5.18 0.23
CA VAL A 105 -8.79 6.25 0.54
C VAL A 105 -8.49 7.08 -0.70
N LEU A 106 -8.26 6.45 -1.85
CA LEU A 106 -7.97 7.15 -3.10
C LEU A 106 -9.15 8.03 -3.55
N ALA A 107 -10.38 7.54 -3.43
CA ALA A 107 -11.58 8.31 -3.78
C ALA A 107 -11.80 9.50 -2.82
N ARG A 108 -11.48 9.33 -1.55
CA ARG A 108 -11.67 10.35 -0.51
C ARG A 108 -10.57 11.41 -0.52
N ASP A 109 -9.31 10.98 -0.56
CA ASP A 109 -8.14 11.84 -0.30
C ASP A 109 -7.36 12.17 -1.58
N GLY A 110 -7.59 11.44 -2.67
CA GLY A 110 -6.85 11.58 -3.91
C GLY A 110 -5.39 11.12 -3.78
N VAL A 111 -4.58 11.53 -4.76
CA VAL A 111 -3.13 11.31 -4.76
C VAL A 111 -2.41 12.57 -5.24
N GLU A 112 -1.26 12.86 -4.64
CA GLU A 112 -0.43 13.99 -5.04
C GLU A 112 0.55 13.57 -6.15
N ALA A 113 0.50 14.26 -7.29
CA ALA A 113 1.50 14.11 -8.33
C ALA A 113 2.82 14.81 -7.95
N HIS A 114 3.95 14.23 -8.33
CA HIS A 114 5.25 14.89 -8.19
C HIS A 114 5.35 16.08 -9.17
N PRO A 115 5.55 17.32 -8.70
CA PRO A 115 5.56 18.50 -9.57
C PRO A 115 6.61 18.42 -10.69
N GLY A 116 7.80 17.88 -10.37
CA GLY A 116 8.87 17.66 -11.34
C GLY A 116 8.51 16.63 -12.40
N ALA A 117 7.88 15.51 -12.00
CA ALA A 117 7.41 14.49 -12.94
C ALA A 117 6.32 15.06 -13.87
N ALA A 118 5.38 15.83 -13.32
CA ALA A 118 4.35 16.48 -14.13
C ALA A 118 4.94 17.49 -15.14
N ALA A 119 5.98 18.24 -14.75
CA ALA A 119 6.68 19.15 -15.64
C ALA A 119 7.45 18.40 -16.75
N LEU A 120 8.11 17.29 -16.41
CA LEU A 120 8.79 16.43 -17.37
C LEU A 120 7.82 15.83 -18.39
N LEU A 121 6.70 15.25 -17.93
CA LEU A 121 5.69 14.65 -18.80
C LEU A 121 5.06 15.66 -19.77
N ARG A 122 4.89 16.93 -19.37
CA ARG A 122 4.41 17.99 -20.27
C ARG A 122 5.43 18.45 -21.30
N ALA A 123 6.72 18.14 -21.09
CA ALA A 123 7.81 18.53 -21.96
C ALA A 123 8.27 17.41 -22.92
N LEU A 124 7.79 16.17 -22.67
CA LEU A 124 7.87 15.01 -23.56
C LEU A 124 6.81 15.10 -24.66
#